data_AF-A0A329SYY1-F1
#
_entry.id   AF-A0A329SYY1-F1
#
_cell.length_a   1.000
_cell.length_b   1.000
_cell.length_c   1.000
_cell.angle_alpha   90.00
_cell.angle_beta   90.00
_cell.angle_gamma   90.00
#
_symmetry.space_group_name_H-M   'P 1'
#
loop_
_entity.id
_entity.type
_entity.pdbx_description
1 polymer ?
#
loop_
_entity_poly.entity_id
_entity_poly.type
_entity_poly.pdbx_seq_one_letter_code
_entity_poly.pdbx_strand_id
1 'polypeptide(L)'
;MKLEQSRGLESSSGHRDSMALLCEASKLKIPFNPSAGEVHRRERGEPWRIKPEEEVAALNIQAKEDQQEKRRWGLAKQVQDGLMYNFNINYGVAELATVIKGGMALKNDPPARELTPNEVGQVQFLAAAEKYDLKQIVLLLDKFPKGRAGGKRQ
;
A
#
# COMPACT_ATOMS: atom_id res chain seq x y z
N MET A 1 -77.90 -50.59 29.48
CA MET A 1 -76.54 -50.85 30.01
C MET A 1 -76.18 -52.31 29.76
N LYS A 2 -75.23 -52.56 28.86
CA LYS A 2 -74.52 -53.84 28.71
C LYS A 2 -73.04 -53.49 28.53
N LEU A 3 -72.23 -54.02 29.45
CA LEU A 3 -70.78 -53.97 29.52
C LEU A 3 -70.18 -55.11 28.67
N GLU A 4 -68.85 -55.07 28.53
CA GLU A 4 -67.91 -55.97 27.83
C GLU A 4 -67.53 -55.44 26.43
N GLN A 5 -66.25 -55.33 26.03
CA GLN A 5 -65.11 -56.15 26.41
C GLN A 5 -63.78 -55.47 26.04
N SER A 6 -62.81 -55.53 26.95
CA SER A 6 -61.43 -55.07 26.80
C SER A 6 -60.61 -56.02 25.91
N ARG A 7 -59.95 -55.49 24.88
CA ARG A 7 -58.79 -56.05 24.18
C ARG A 7 -58.04 -54.88 23.56
N GLY A 8 -56.74 -54.71 23.60
CA GLY A 8 -55.63 -55.51 24.10
C GLY A 8 -54.41 -54.73 23.61
N LEU A 9 -53.49 -54.42 24.53
CA LEU A 9 -52.20 -53.84 24.20
C LEU A 9 -51.43 -54.87 23.37
N GLU A 10 -51.31 -54.65 22.07
CA GLU A 10 -50.26 -55.28 21.27
C GLU A 10 -49.34 -54.19 20.72
N SER A 11 -48.30 -53.96 21.52
CA SER A 11 -47.11 -53.20 21.18
C SER A 11 -46.38 -53.94 20.05
N SER A 12 -46.62 -53.53 18.80
CA SER A 12 -45.90 -54.07 17.65
C SER A 12 -44.73 -53.17 17.27
N SER A 13 -43.58 -53.81 17.31
CA SER A 13 -42.24 -53.41 16.87
C SER A 13 -42.12 -52.27 15.86
N GLY A 14 -41.24 -51.33 16.20
CA GLY A 14 -40.05 -51.10 15.40
C GLY A 14 -40.24 -50.38 14.06
N HIS A 15 -40.30 -49.06 14.09
CA HIS A 15 -39.68 -48.29 13.02
C HIS A 15 -39.10 -46.99 13.59
N ARG A 16 -37.78 -47.00 13.84
CA ARG A 16 -37.00 -45.80 14.16
C ARG A 16 -36.85 -44.98 12.87
N ASP A 17 -37.88 -44.23 12.50
CA ASP A 17 -37.80 -43.23 11.42
C ASP A 17 -36.97 -41.99 11.80
N SER A 18 -36.36 -41.97 12.98
CA SER A 18 -35.46 -40.90 13.40
C SER A 18 -34.04 -41.00 12.80
N MET A 19 -33.73 -42.08 12.08
CA MET A 19 -32.44 -42.25 11.37
C MET A 19 -32.51 -41.96 9.86
N ALA A 20 -33.69 -41.67 9.30
CA ALA A 20 -33.82 -41.30 7.89
C ALA A 20 -33.49 -39.82 7.66
N LEU A 21 -33.82 -38.94 8.61
CA LEU A 21 -33.52 -37.51 8.53
C LEU A 21 -32.07 -37.13 8.90
N LEU A 22 -31.22 -38.11 9.23
CA LEU A 22 -29.80 -37.90 9.50
C LEU A 22 -28.87 -38.37 8.36
N CYS A 23 -29.41 -39.02 7.32
CA CYS A 23 -28.61 -39.49 6.17
C CYS A 23 -28.70 -38.58 4.93
N GLU A 24 -29.66 -37.65 4.88
CA GLU A 24 -29.71 -36.60 3.83
C GLU A 24 -29.13 -35.25 4.26
N ALA A 25 -28.43 -35.19 5.39
CA ALA A 25 -27.27 -34.29 5.53
C ALA A 25 -26.07 -34.85 4.72
N SER A 26 -26.37 -35.40 3.55
CA SER A 26 -25.41 -35.85 2.56
C SER A 26 -24.65 -34.62 2.12
N LYS A 27 -23.51 -34.38 2.78
CA LYS A 27 -22.35 -33.59 2.34
C LYS A 27 -22.71 -32.73 1.12
N LEU A 28 -23.49 -31.66 1.35
CA LEU A 28 -23.65 -30.62 0.35
C LEU A 28 -22.27 -30.00 0.24
N LYS A 29 -21.44 -30.59 -0.62
CA LYS A 29 -20.13 -30.08 -0.97
C LYS A 29 -20.44 -28.70 -1.49
N ILE A 30 -20.11 -27.67 -0.70
CA ILE A 30 -20.24 -26.27 -1.11
C ILE A 30 -19.57 -26.23 -2.49
N PRO A 31 -20.33 -26.03 -3.58
CA PRO A 31 -19.88 -26.42 -4.91
C PRO A 31 -18.56 -25.76 -5.29
N PHE A 32 -18.30 -24.60 -4.70
CA PHE A 32 -17.05 -23.89 -4.71
C PHE A 32 -17.15 -22.80 -3.63
N ASN A 33 -16.20 -22.68 -2.71
CA ASN A 33 -16.13 -21.46 -1.91
C ASN A 33 -15.61 -20.37 -2.87
N PRO A 34 -16.38 -19.31 -3.17
CA PRO A 34 -15.90 -18.26 -4.06
C PRO A 34 -14.57 -17.72 -3.51
N SER A 35 -13.64 -17.46 -4.42
CA SER A 35 -12.38 -16.82 -4.03
C SER A 35 -12.65 -15.46 -3.40
N ALA A 36 -11.77 -15.02 -2.50
CA ALA A 36 -11.87 -13.68 -1.91
C ALA A 36 -11.99 -12.58 -2.99
N GLY A 37 -11.31 -12.75 -4.14
CA GLY A 37 -11.41 -11.84 -5.28
C GLY A 37 -12.74 -11.88 -6.04
N GLU A 38 -13.44 -13.01 -6.05
CA GLU A 38 -14.81 -13.10 -6.60
C GLU A 38 -15.83 -12.47 -5.66
N VAL A 39 -15.72 -12.73 -4.36
CA VAL A 39 -16.58 -12.08 -3.34
C VAL A 39 -16.38 -10.57 -3.38
N HIS A 40 -15.13 -10.10 -3.40
CA HIS A 40 -14.80 -8.68 -3.48
C HIS A 40 -15.33 -8.01 -4.75
N ARG A 41 -15.31 -8.70 -5.91
CA ARG A 41 -15.89 -8.16 -7.14
C ARG A 41 -17.41 -8.11 -7.11
N ARG A 42 -18.06 -9.14 -6.56
CA ARG A 42 -19.53 -9.22 -6.49
C ARG A 42 -20.13 -8.19 -5.55
N GLU A 43 -19.48 -7.96 -4.41
CA GLU A 43 -19.97 -7.06 -3.36
C GLU A 43 -19.48 -5.61 -3.52
N ARG A 44 -18.78 -5.29 -4.61
CA ARG A 44 -18.25 -3.94 -4.81
C ARG A 44 -19.38 -2.93 -4.83
N GLY A 45 -19.27 -1.88 -4.02
CA GLY A 45 -20.28 -0.82 -3.92
C GLY A 45 -21.49 -1.18 -3.06
N GLU A 46 -21.53 -2.37 -2.47
CA GLU A 46 -22.56 -2.71 -1.48
C GLU A 46 -22.41 -1.85 -0.22
N PRO A 47 -23.51 -1.49 0.48
CA PRO A 47 -23.46 -0.53 1.59
C PRO A 47 -22.47 -0.89 2.72
N TRP A 48 -22.24 -2.18 2.97
CA TRP A 48 -21.27 -2.66 3.96
C TRP A 48 -19.81 -2.62 3.48
N ARG A 49 -19.57 -2.45 2.18
CA ARG A 49 -18.24 -2.30 1.58
C ARG A 49 -17.81 -0.84 1.44
N ILE A 50 -18.74 0.09 1.24
CA ILE A 50 -18.44 1.51 0.99
C ILE A 50 -17.50 2.09 2.06
N LYS A 51 -17.88 2.05 3.34
CA LYS A 51 -17.07 2.63 4.42
C LYS A 51 -15.68 1.97 4.56
N PRO A 52 -15.57 0.63 4.64
CA PRO A 52 -14.25 -0.02 4.64
C PRO A 52 -13.42 0.27 3.38
N GLU A 53 -14.03 0.36 2.20
CA GLU A 53 -13.31 0.67 0.96
C GLU A 53 -12.78 2.11 0.94
N GLU A 54 -13.55 3.07 1.48
CA GLU A 54 -13.10 4.46 1.68
C GLU A 54 -11.94 4.53 2.67
N GLU A 55 -12.02 3.83 3.80
CA GLU A 55 -10.94 3.75 4.78
C GLU A 55 -9.67 3.13 4.19
N VAL A 56 -9.81 2.03 3.45
CA VAL A 56 -8.69 1.38 2.75
C VAL A 56 -8.10 2.31 1.69
N ALA A 57 -8.92 3.05 0.94
CA ALA A 57 -8.45 4.01 -0.05
C ALA A 57 -7.65 5.14 0.62
N ALA A 58 -8.12 5.69 1.74
CA ALA A 58 -7.40 6.71 2.50
C ALA A 58 -6.06 6.19 3.04
N LEU A 59 -6.04 4.98 3.62
CA LEU A 59 -4.80 4.35 4.10
C LEU A 59 -3.81 4.09 2.96
N ASN A 60 -4.29 3.68 1.78
CA ASN A 60 -3.44 3.48 0.62
C ASN A 60 -2.83 4.78 0.09
N ILE A 61 -3.53 5.90 0.19
CA ILE A 61 -2.99 7.22 -0.16
C ILE A 61 -1.84 7.56 0.79
N GLN A 62 -2.08 7.46 2.10
CA GLN A 62 -1.05 7.73 3.11
C GLN A 62 0.17 6.80 2.96
N ALA A 63 -0.05 5.50 2.74
CA ALA A 63 1.02 4.53 2.55
C ALA A 63 1.90 4.86 1.31
N LYS A 64 1.30 5.39 0.24
CA LYS A 64 2.06 5.84 -0.94
C LYS A 64 2.93 7.04 -0.62
N GLU A 65 2.41 8.02 0.14
CA GLU A 65 3.18 9.19 0.56
C GLU A 65 4.37 8.79 1.44
N ASP A 66 4.15 7.95 2.45
CA ASP A 66 5.19 7.42 3.32
C ASP A 66 6.27 6.65 2.55
N GLN A 67 5.86 5.84 1.57
CA GLN A 67 6.79 5.10 0.71
C GLN A 67 7.63 6.05 -0.15
N GLN A 68 7.03 7.10 -0.71
CA GLN A 68 7.75 8.12 -1.47
C GLN A 68 8.75 8.87 -0.59
N GLU A 69 8.36 9.22 0.64
CA GLU A 69 9.25 9.88 1.59
C GLU A 69 10.44 8.99 1.96
N LYS A 70 10.20 7.72 2.28
CA LYS A 70 11.29 6.75 2.57
C LYS A 70 12.22 6.59 1.37
N ARG A 71 11.67 6.49 0.16
CA ARG A 71 12.47 6.40 -1.08
C ARG A 71 13.35 7.63 -1.27
N ARG A 72 12.79 8.83 -1.04
CA ARG A 72 13.51 10.10 -1.11
C ARG A 72 14.68 10.16 -0.13
N TRP A 73 14.43 9.83 1.14
CA TRP A 73 15.49 9.83 2.16
C TRP A 73 16.56 8.77 1.90
N GLY A 74 16.16 7.56 1.48
CA GLY A 74 17.09 6.51 1.10
C GLY A 74 18.01 6.93 -0.06
N LEU A 75 17.44 7.54 -1.10
CA LEU A 75 18.21 8.03 -2.24
C LEU A 75 19.17 9.16 -1.85
N ALA A 76 18.71 10.12 -1.05
CA ALA A 76 19.54 11.20 -0.54
C ALA A 76 20.73 10.67 0.28
N LYS A 77 20.49 9.66 1.12
CA LYS A 77 21.53 9.02 1.93
C LYS A 77 22.55 8.29 1.06
N GLN A 78 22.07 7.50 0.09
CA GLN A 78 22.93 6.78 -0.85
C GLN A 78 23.83 7.74 -1.63
N VAL A 79 23.27 8.86 -2.12
CA VAL A 79 24.04 9.90 -2.81
C VAL A 79 25.05 10.56 -1.87
N GLN A 80 24.66 10.91 -0.64
CA GLN A 80 25.57 11.52 0.34
C GLN A 80 26.77 10.60 0.65
N ASP A 81 26.52 9.31 0.83
CA ASP A 81 27.58 8.33 1.10
C ASP A 81 28.49 8.16 -0.12
N GLY A 82 27.91 8.12 -1.32
CA GLY A 82 28.66 8.07 -2.57
C GLY A 82 29.55 9.31 -2.78
N LEU A 83 29.02 10.51 -2.53
CA LEU A 83 29.75 11.77 -2.63
C LEU A 83 30.90 11.87 -1.61
N MET A 84 30.64 11.46 -0.38
CA MET A 84 31.66 11.43 0.67
C MET A 84 32.79 10.46 0.29
N TYR A 85 32.45 9.23 -0.10
CA TYR A 85 33.43 8.19 -0.33
C TYR A 85 34.26 8.41 -1.60
N ASN A 86 33.64 8.86 -2.69
CA ASN A 86 34.32 8.95 -4.00
C ASN A 86 34.93 10.33 -4.29
N PHE A 87 34.37 11.39 -3.70
CA PHE A 87 34.75 12.78 -4.02
C PHE A 87 35.14 13.59 -2.78
N ASN A 88 35.08 12.99 -1.57
CA ASN A 88 35.30 13.69 -0.30
C ASN A 88 34.38 14.91 -0.11
N ILE A 89 33.17 14.85 -0.68
CA ILE A 89 32.17 15.93 -0.59
C ILE A 89 31.17 15.59 0.50
N ASN A 90 31.22 16.38 1.59
CA ASN A 90 30.24 16.27 2.68
C ASN A 90 29.04 17.18 2.41
N TYR A 91 27.98 16.66 1.81
CA TYR A 91 26.74 17.39 1.56
C TYR A 91 25.61 16.86 2.45
N GLY A 92 24.76 17.74 2.98
CA GLY A 92 23.74 17.36 3.95
C GLY A 92 22.66 16.46 3.33
N VAL A 93 22.32 15.35 3.99
CA VAL A 93 21.26 14.44 3.52
C VAL A 93 19.91 15.16 3.40
N ALA A 94 19.59 16.07 4.33
CA ALA A 94 18.35 16.83 4.30
C ALA A 94 18.30 17.81 3.10
N GLU A 95 19.43 18.39 2.73
CA GLU A 95 19.55 19.29 1.57
C GLU A 95 19.36 18.50 0.27
N LEU A 96 20.02 17.34 0.13
CA LEU A 96 19.82 16.42 -1.00
C LEU A 96 18.37 15.96 -1.09
N ALA A 97 17.77 15.58 0.04
CA ALA A 97 16.38 15.16 0.10
C ALA A 97 15.42 16.29 -0.32
N THR A 98 15.79 17.55 -0.09
CA THR A 98 15.00 18.71 -0.53
C THR A 98 15.08 18.91 -2.03
N VAL A 99 16.29 18.83 -2.62
CA VAL A 99 16.48 18.93 -4.08
C VAL A 99 15.75 17.77 -4.80
N ILE A 100 15.90 16.54 -4.29
CA ILE A 100 15.21 15.35 -4.80
C ILE A 100 13.69 15.52 -4.69
N LYS A 101 13.17 16.09 -3.58
CA LYS A 101 11.74 16.38 -3.43
C LYS A 101 11.23 17.30 -4.54
N GLY A 102 11.96 18.39 -4.81
CA GLY A 102 11.62 19.33 -5.89
C GLY A 102 11.57 18.63 -7.25
N GLY A 103 12.57 17.83 -7.58
CA GLY A 103 12.59 17.06 -8.82
C GLY A 103 11.44 16.05 -8.92
N MET A 104 11.08 15.38 -7.81
CA MET A 104 9.97 14.42 -7.80
C MET A 104 8.63 15.11 -8.00
N ALA A 105 8.41 16.26 -7.36
CA ALA A 105 7.20 17.06 -7.53
C ALA A 105 7.03 17.49 -8.99
N LEU A 106 8.09 18.04 -9.61
CA LEU A 106 8.08 18.46 -11.01
C LEU A 106 7.88 17.30 -12.01
N LYS A 107 8.35 16.09 -11.66
CA LYS A 107 8.18 14.88 -12.48
C LYS A 107 6.74 14.34 -12.40
N ASN A 108 6.11 14.42 -11.23
CA ASN A 108 4.75 13.90 -11.01
C ASN A 108 3.67 14.89 -11.46
N ASP A 109 3.90 16.20 -11.27
CA ASP A 109 2.97 17.27 -11.60
C ASP A 109 3.73 18.42 -12.31
N PRO A 110 4.03 18.26 -13.61
CA PRO A 110 4.76 19.27 -14.36
C PRO A 110 3.89 20.52 -14.58
N PRO A 111 4.43 21.73 -14.35
CA PRO A 111 3.68 22.96 -14.59
C PRO A 111 3.35 23.13 -16.08
N ALA A 112 2.23 23.78 -16.38
CA ALA A 112 1.82 24.07 -17.77
C ALA A 112 2.74 25.06 -18.50
N ARG A 113 3.61 25.77 -17.75
CA ARG A 113 4.63 26.67 -18.28
C ARG A 113 5.96 25.94 -18.49
N GLU A 114 6.86 26.57 -19.24
CA GLU A 114 8.24 26.11 -19.32
C GLU A 114 8.93 26.11 -17.94
N LEU A 115 9.80 25.14 -17.74
CA LEU A 115 10.59 25.00 -16.53
C LEU A 115 11.66 26.08 -16.47
N THR A 116 11.80 26.70 -15.30
CA THR A 116 12.92 27.59 -15.02
C THR A 116 14.24 26.82 -14.99
N PRO A 117 15.39 27.49 -15.22
CA PRO A 117 16.69 26.82 -15.14
C PRO A 117 16.96 26.07 -13.83
N ASN A 118 16.42 26.58 -12.72
CA ASN A 118 16.51 25.94 -11.41
C ASN A 118 15.68 24.64 -11.33
N GLU A 119 14.44 24.67 -11.83
CA GLU A 119 13.57 23.49 -11.90
C GLU A 119 14.13 22.41 -12.83
N VAL A 120 14.68 22.81 -13.98
CA VAL A 120 15.42 21.90 -14.87
C VAL A 120 16.58 21.25 -14.11
N GLY A 121 17.32 22.04 -13.32
CA GLY A 121 18.38 21.53 -12.46
C GLY A 121 17.88 20.47 -11.46
N GLN A 122 16.71 20.66 -10.86
CA GLN A 122 16.14 19.71 -9.89
C GLN A 122 15.73 18.39 -10.56
N VAL A 123 15.14 18.46 -11.75
CA VAL A 123 14.78 17.26 -12.53
C VAL A 123 16.04 16.52 -13.00
N GLN A 124 17.07 17.24 -13.46
CA GLN A 124 18.36 16.65 -13.81
C GLN A 124 19.04 16.00 -12.60
N PHE A 125 18.98 16.66 -11.45
CA PHE A 125 19.52 16.14 -10.20
C PHE A 125 18.83 14.85 -9.79
N LEU A 126 17.49 14.82 -9.82
CA LEU A 126 16.72 13.61 -9.57
C LEU A 126 17.12 12.48 -10.52
N ALA A 127 17.19 12.76 -11.83
CA ALA A 127 17.55 11.75 -12.83
C ALA A 127 18.97 11.19 -12.60
N ALA A 128 19.93 12.05 -12.23
CA ALA A 128 21.29 11.63 -11.89
C ALA A 128 21.31 10.79 -10.59
N ALA A 129 20.55 11.19 -9.57
CA ALA A 129 20.41 10.43 -8.32
C ALA A 129 19.77 9.06 -8.57
N GLU A 130 18.68 8.97 -9.34
CA GLU A 130 18.03 7.70 -9.70
C GLU A 130 18.96 6.75 -10.47
N LYS A 131 19.88 7.29 -11.29
CA LYS A 131 20.90 6.52 -12.02
C LYS A 131 22.19 6.28 -11.23
N TYR A 132 22.31 6.86 -10.04
CA TYR A 132 23.53 6.89 -9.24
C TYR A 132 24.75 7.46 -9.99
N ASP A 133 24.53 8.47 -10.85
CA ASP A 133 25.60 9.17 -11.55
C ASP A 133 26.20 10.26 -10.66
N LEU A 134 27.13 9.85 -9.81
CA LEU A 134 27.76 10.75 -8.84
C LEU A 134 28.55 11.88 -9.51
N LYS A 135 29.14 11.67 -10.70
CA LYS A 135 29.90 12.72 -11.40
C LYS A 135 28.96 13.84 -11.86
N GLN A 136 27.83 13.48 -12.44
CA GLN A 136 26.82 14.45 -12.83
C GLN A 136 26.22 15.17 -11.63
N ILE A 137 26.01 14.46 -10.52
CA ILE A 137 25.53 15.07 -9.27
C ILE A 137 26.52 16.14 -8.79
N VAL A 138 27.82 15.86 -8.77
CA VAL A 138 28.86 16.84 -8.36
C VAL A 138 28.76 18.12 -9.18
N LEU A 139 28.62 18.04 -10.50
CA LEU A 139 28.48 19.20 -11.38
C LEU A 139 27.19 20.01 -11.11
N LEU A 140 26.14 19.34 -10.64
CA LEU A 140 24.87 19.97 -10.34
C LEU A 140 24.82 20.59 -8.94
N LEU A 141 25.70 20.18 -8.00
CA LEU A 141 25.73 20.72 -6.64
C LEU A 141 26.04 22.22 -6.62
N ASP A 142 26.82 22.74 -7.56
CA ASP A 142 27.11 24.18 -7.65
C ASP A 142 25.84 25.01 -7.90
N LYS A 143 24.80 24.42 -8.49
CA LYS A 143 23.50 25.06 -8.71
C LYS A 143 22.64 25.08 -7.45
N PHE A 144 22.95 24.22 -6.48
CA PHE A 144 22.21 24.05 -5.23
C PHE A 144 23.16 24.30 -4.06
N PRO A 145 23.54 25.56 -3.80
CA PRO A 145 24.45 25.88 -2.71
C PRO A 145 23.84 25.41 -1.39
N LYS A 146 24.69 24.88 -0.51
CA LYS A 146 24.29 24.52 0.85
C LYS A 146 23.62 25.71 1.49
N GLY A 147 22.45 25.50 2.09
CA GLY A 147 21.77 26.57 2.81
C GLY A 147 22.76 27.15 3.82
N ARG A 148 22.99 28.46 3.79
CA ARG A 148 23.98 29.15 4.65
C ARG A 148 23.90 28.57 6.06
N ALA A 149 24.89 27.75 6.43
CA ALA A 149 25.11 27.42 7.81
C ALA A 149 25.23 28.76 8.55
N GLY A 150 24.47 28.88 9.64
CA GLY A 150 24.42 30.08 10.47
C GLY A 150 25.80 30.68 10.65
N GLY A 151 25.87 31.98 10.45
CA GLY A 151 27.10 32.75 10.57
C GLY A 151 27.86 32.42 11.85
N LYS A 152 29.19 32.45 11.70
CA LYS A 152 30.19 32.51 12.77
C LYS A 152 29.61 33.08 14.07
N ARG A 153 29.62 32.29 15.14
CA ARG A 153 29.83 32.86 16.47
C ARG A 153 31.33 32.82 16.72
N GLN A 154 31.92 34.01 16.62
CA GLN A 154 33.21 34.33 17.23
C GLN A 154 33.10 34.21 18.75
#